data_AF-A0A2D9WPK4-F1
#
_entry.id   AF-A0A2D9WPK4-F1
#
_cell.length_a   1.000
_cell.length_b   1.000
_cell.length_c   1.000
_cell.angle_alpha   90.00
_cell.angle_beta   90.00
_cell.angle_gamma   90.00
#
_symmetry.space_group_name_H-M   'P 1'
#
loop_
_entity.id
_entity.type
_entity.pdbx_description
1 polymer ?
#
loop_
_entity_poly.entity_id
_entity_poly.type
_entity_poly.pdbx_seq_one_letter_code
_entity_poly.pdbx_strand_id
1 'polypeptide(L)'
;MEETQRNEEPIKRNEEEFRVTATKVQQKPLLIYGAVAVVIVLVVGAILYTQGFVTAAKVNGESISRLSVVGELEEQAGAAVLDSMISDILIEQAATEAGVTVTGDEVATEIAAIESQVTAQGGTLEEILVQQGLDRESLTKQIRMQKLLEALLSSDIVVTGEEIDAFLAENGPVPEGQEEAARAQVAEQLRSQKFSTAAQSYVTGLRTQANIQYLVNYK
;
A
#
# COMPACT_ATOMS: atom_id res chain seq x y z
N MET A 1 -23.90 -73.97 91.82
CA MET A 1 -24.72 -72.77 92.03
C MET A 1 -23.93 -71.61 91.45
N GLU A 2 -24.62 -70.82 90.61
CA GLU A 2 -24.24 -69.55 89.97
C GLU A 2 -23.09 -69.65 88.93
N GLU A 3 -23.39 -69.83 87.64
CA GLU A 3 -23.76 -68.80 86.64
C GLU A 3 -22.73 -67.66 86.61
N THR A 4 -22.00 -67.46 85.51
CA THR A 4 -22.53 -66.73 84.36
C THR A 4 -21.75 -67.08 83.09
N GLN A 5 -22.44 -67.58 82.06
CA GLN A 5 -21.92 -67.70 80.70
C GLN A 5 -22.14 -66.38 79.94
N ARG A 6 -21.19 -65.98 79.08
CA ARG A 6 -21.51 -65.39 77.76
C ARG A 6 -20.30 -65.37 76.81
N ASN A 7 -20.43 -66.18 75.75
CA ASN A 7 -19.91 -66.12 74.36
C ASN A 7 -18.45 -65.70 74.10
N GLU A 8 -17.57 -66.57 73.59
CA GLU A 8 -17.44 -67.10 72.20
C GLU A 8 -16.82 -66.10 71.19
N GLU A 9 -15.50 -66.27 71.00
CA GLU A 9 -14.63 -66.30 69.79
C GLU A 9 -15.26 -66.18 68.36
N PRO A 10 -14.52 -66.13 67.21
CA PRO A 10 -13.06 -65.98 66.97
C PRO A 10 -12.68 -65.11 65.70
N ILE A 11 -11.40 -65.19 65.29
CA ILE A 11 -10.87 -65.34 63.91
C ILE A 11 -9.91 -64.24 63.38
N LYS A 12 -8.79 -64.77 62.90
CA LYS A 12 -7.56 -64.20 62.38
C LYS A 12 -7.69 -63.58 60.96
N ARG A 13 -6.89 -62.52 60.78
CA ARG A 13 -6.05 -62.14 59.62
C ARG A 13 -6.54 -62.49 58.20
N ASN A 14 -6.71 -61.45 57.37
CA ASN A 14 -6.38 -61.56 55.95
C ASN A 14 -5.77 -60.25 55.42
N GLU A 15 -4.75 -60.41 54.57
CA GLU A 15 -3.99 -59.38 53.86
C GLU A 15 -4.81 -58.77 52.70
N GLU A 16 -4.25 -57.73 52.06
CA GLU A 16 -4.73 -57.01 50.86
C GLU A 16 -5.67 -55.81 51.10
N GLU A 17 -5.14 -54.58 50.95
CA GLU A 17 -5.16 -53.90 49.64
C GLU A 17 -4.50 -52.52 49.74
N PHE A 18 -3.49 -52.33 48.88
CA PHE A 18 -2.80 -51.09 48.59
C PHE A 18 -3.78 -50.07 47.97
N ARG A 19 -4.47 -49.30 48.80
CA ARG A 19 -5.26 -48.16 48.32
C ARG A 19 -4.32 -46.97 48.11
N VAL A 20 -3.79 -46.86 46.89
CA VAL A 20 -3.36 -45.58 46.32
C VAL A 20 -4.54 -44.63 46.48
N THR A 21 -4.44 -43.69 47.42
CA THR A 21 -5.37 -42.57 47.47
C THR A 21 -5.09 -41.72 46.24
N ALA A 22 -5.77 -42.04 45.14
CA ALA A 22 -5.96 -41.11 44.04
C ALA A 22 -6.68 -39.90 44.64
N THR A 23 -5.93 -38.85 44.94
CA THR A 23 -6.48 -37.54 45.24
C THR A 23 -7.25 -37.12 44.00
N LYS A 24 -8.56 -37.36 44.02
CA LYS A 24 -9.52 -36.85 43.05
C LYS A 24 -9.35 -35.34 43.07
N VAL A 25 -8.62 -34.80 42.10
CA VAL A 25 -8.57 -33.37 41.87
C VAL A 25 -10.00 -32.99 41.47
N GLN A 26 -10.76 -32.48 42.44
CA GLN A 26 -12.01 -31.78 42.17
C GLN A 26 -11.64 -30.49 41.43
N GLN A 27 -11.30 -30.61 40.14
CA GLN A 27 -11.12 -29.45 39.27
C GLN A 27 -12.49 -28.82 39.14
N LYS A 28 -12.68 -27.76 39.94
CA LYS A 28 -13.92 -27.01 40.01
C LYS A 28 -14.29 -26.60 38.58
N PRO A 29 -15.50 -26.89 38.09
CA PRO A 29 -15.93 -26.55 36.73
C PRO A 29 -15.86 -25.02 36.48
N LEU A 30 -15.76 -24.23 37.55
CA LEU A 30 -15.52 -22.79 37.55
C LEU A 30 -14.27 -22.34 36.74
N LEU A 31 -13.18 -23.11 36.74
CA LEU A 31 -11.99 -22.78 35.94
C LEU A 31 -12.25 -22.93 34.44
N ILE A 32 -13.02 -23.95 34.05
CA ILE A 32 -13.44 -24.17 32.66
C ILE A 32 -14.41 -23.08 32.22
N TYR A 33 -15.39 -22.72 33.06
CA TYR A 33 -16.29 -21.60 32.79
C TYR A 33 -15.55 -20.26 32.69
N GLY A 34 -14.53 -20.02 33.52
CA GLY A 34 -13.67 -18.85 33.43
C GLY A 34 -12.87 -18.79 32.13
N ALA A 35 -12.26 -19.90 31.70
CA ALA A 35 -11.55 -19.97 30.42
C ALA A 35 -12.49 -19.77 29.22
N VAL A 36 -13.69 -20.37 29.24
CA VAL A 36 -14.70 -20.18 28.19
C VAL A 36 -15.19 -18.74 28.14
N ALA A 37 -15.42 -18.09 29.28
CA ALA A 37 -15.81 -16.69 29.34
C ALA A 37 -14.71 -15.77 28.78
N VAL A 38 -13.43 -16.04 29.07
CA VAL A 38 -12.29 -15.29 28.50
C VAL A 38 -12.20 -15.49 26.99
N VAL A 39 -12.37 -16.71 26.48
CA VAL A 39 -12.40 -16.96 25.04
C VAL A 39 -13.57 -16.23 24.36
N ILE A 40 -14.76 -16.22 24.96
CA ILE A 40 -15.90 -15.47 24.44
C ILE A 40 -15.62 -13.97 24.44
N VAL A 41 -15.03 -13.42 25.50
CA VAL A 41 -14.66 -12.00 25.57
C VAL A 41 -13.59 -11.65 24.54
N LEU A 42 -12.61 -12.53 24.29
CA LEU A 42 -11.60 -12.34 23.26
C LEU A 42 -12.19 -12.42 21.85
N VAL A 43 -13.10 -13.35 21.60
CA VAL A 43 -13.80 -13.48 20.30
C VAL A 43 -14.71 -12.28 20.06
N VAL A 44 -15.49 -11.87 21.06
CA VAL A 44 -16.35 -10.67 20.97
C VAL A 44 -15.50 -9.42 20.84
N GLY A 45 -14.40 -9.30 21.58
CA GLY A 45 -13.45 -8.20 21.48
C GLY A 45 -12.81 -8.13 20.09
N ALA A 46 -12.42 -9.27 19.51
CA ALA A 46 -11.92 -9.35 18.14
C ALA A 46 -13.00 -8.96 17.12
N ILE A 47 -14.24 -9.46 17.26
CA ILE A 47 -15.36 -9.09 16.38
C ILE A 47 -15.64 -7.59 16.44
N LEU A 48 -15.68 -7.00 17.64
CA LEU A 48 -15.89 -5.56 17.83
C LEU A 48 -14.73 -4.73 17.28
N TYR A 49 -13.49 -5.18 17.47
CA TYR A 49 -12.29 -4.56 16.90
C TYR A 49 -12.25 -4.63 15.37
N THR A 50 -12.72 -5.73 14.79
CA THR A 50 -12.75 -5.93 13.32
C THR A 50 -13.89 -5.22 12.60
N GLN A 51 -14.84 -4.58 13.30
CA GLN A 51 -15.98 -3.92 12.64
C GLN A 51 -15.55 -2.84 11.64
N GLY A 52 -14.48 -2.09 11.92
CA GLY A 52 -13.93 -1.10 10.99
C GLY A 52 -13.23 -1.72 9.76
N PHE A 53 -12.87 -3.01 9.79
CA PHE A 53 -12.25 -3.71 8.66
C PHE A 53 -13.28 -4.27 7.67
N VAL A 54 -14.51 -4.53 8.13
CA VAL A 54 -15.57 -5.14 7.31
C VAL A 54 -16.68 -4.15 6.95
N THR A 55 -17.00 -3.22 7.87
CA THR A 55 -18.06 -2.23 7.69
C THR A 55 -17.46 -0.84 7.54
N ALA A 56 -17.71 -0.20 6.40
CA ALA A 56 -17.25 1.14 6.09
C ALA A 56 -18.07 2.22 6.82
N ALA A 57 -19.40 2.06 6.84
CA ALA A 57 -20.32 3.00 7.46
C ALA A 57 -21.63 2.32 7.84
N LYS A 58 -22.42 2.97 8.72
CA LYS A 58 -23.81 2.58 9.00
C LYS A 58 -24.74 3.77 8.77
N VAL A 59 -25.84 3.56 8.06
CA VAL A 59 -26.87 4.56 7.79
C VAL A 59 -28.21 4.03 8.28
N ASN A 60 -28.78 4.66 9.31
CA ASN A 60 -30.08 4.27 9.89
C ASN A 60 -30.22 2.78 10.28
N GLY A 61 -29.11 2.13 10.67
CA GLY A 61 -29.08 0.70 11.02
C GLY A 61 -28.68 -0.23 9.88
N GLU A 62 -28.65 0.24 8.63
CA GLU A 62 -28.10 -0.48 7.48
C GLU A 62 -26.59 -0.30 7.42
N SER A 63 -25.84 -1.37 7.15
CA SER A 63 -24.37 -1.34 7.13
C SER A 63 -23.85 -1.36 5.70
N ILE A 64 -22.96 -0.43 5.36
CA ILE A 64 -22.23 -0.41 4.10
C ILE A 64 -20.93 -1.20 4.31
N SER A 65 -20.73 -2.26 3.54
CA SER A 65 -19.52 -3.09 3.64
C SER A 65 -18.34 -2.41 2.93
N ARG A 66 -17.12 -2.60 3.44
CA ARG A 66 -15.91 -2.11 2.75
C ARG A 66 -15.72 -2.79 1.39
N LEU A 67 -16.11 -4.06 1.27
CA LEU A 67 -16.04 -4.79 0.00
C LEU A 67 -16.95 -4.17 -1.07
N SER A 68 -18.14 -3.69 -0.68
CA SER A 68 -19.04 -2.96 -1.59
C SER A 68 -18.40 -1.66 -2.07
N VAL A 69 -17.73 -0.91 -1.17
CA VAL A 69 -17.01 0.32 -1.54
C VAL A 69 -15.84 0.00 -2.47
N VAL A 70 -15.05 -1.03 -2.18
CA VAL A 70 -13.93 -1.44 -3.05
C VAL A 70 -14.45 -1.90 -4.41
N GLY A 71 -15.51 -2.72 -4.46
CA GLY A 71 -16.10 -3.16 -5.72
C GLY A 71 -16.60 -2.01 -6.58
N GLU A 72 -17.20 -0.98 -5.97
CA GLU A 72 -17.61 0.24 -6.66
C GLU A 72 -16.40 1.04 -7.19
N LEU A 73 -15.31 1.13 -6.42
CA LEU A 73 -14.06 1.77 -6.88
C LEU A 73 -13.37 0.97 -8.00
N GLU A 74 -13.41 -0.35 -7.92
CA GLU A 74 -12.91 -1.26 -8.96
C GLU A 74 -13.71 -1.11 -10.26
N GLU A 75 -15.03 -0.93 -10.18
CA GLU A 75 -15.89 -0.64 -11.33
C GLU A 75 -15.61 0.75 -11.92
N GLN A 76 -15.36 1.76 -11.09
CA GLN A 76 -15.14 3.13 -11.57
C GLN A 76 -13.73 3.36 -12.14
N ALA A 77 -12.70 2.75 -11.53
CA ALA A 77 -11.30 3.09 -11.81
C ALA A 77 -10.34 1.89 -11.79
N GLY A 78 -10.81 0.68 -11.48
CA GLY A 78 -9.95 -0.50 -11.29
C GLY A 78 -9.09 -0.81 -12.51
N ALA A 79 -9.66 -0.72 -13.72
CA ALA A 79 -8.92 -0.95 -14.97
C ALA A 79 -7.76 0.06 -15.14
N ALA A 80 -8.01 1.35 -14.93
CA ALA A 80 -7.02 2.40 -15.08
C ALA A 80 -5.93 2.34 -13.99
N VAL A 81 -6.32 2.04 -12.75
CA VAL A 81 -5.39 1.86 -11.64
C VAL A 81 -4.49 0.65 -11.87
N LEU A 82 -5.04 -0.49 -12.29
CA LEU A 82 -4.26 -1.67 -12.63
C LEU A 82 -3.30 -1.40 -13.79
N ASP A 83 -3.76 -0.72 -14.85
CA ASP A 83 -2.93 -0.37 -16.00
C ASP A 83 -1.75 0.54 -15.64
N SER A 84 -1.98 1.50 -14.74
CA SER A 84 -0.95 2.38 -14.17
C SER A 84 0.06 1.59 -13.34
N MET A 85 -0.40 0.70 -12.45
CA MET A 85 0.47 -0.17 -11.65
C MET A 85 1.33 -1.09 -12.51
N ILE A 86 0.78 -1.63 -13.60
CA ILE A 86 1.54 -2.42 -14.58
C ILE A 86 2.65 -1.56 -15.20
N SER A 87 2.35 -0.32 -15.61
CA SER A 87 3.38 0.60 -16.13
C SER A 87 4.50 0.85 -15.13
N ASP A 88 4.15 1.18 -13.88
CA ASP A 88 5.14 1.43 -12.83
C ASP A 88 6.10 0.24 -12.69
N ILE A 89 5.56 -0.98 -12.59
CA ILE A 89 6.35 -2.21 -12.46
C ILE A 89 7.27 -2.40 -13.66
N LEU A 90 6.76 -2.19 -14.88
CA LEU A 90 7.56 -2.35 -16.10
C LEU A 90 8.69 -1.32 -16.18
N ILE A 91 8.44 -0.06 -15.78
CA ILE A 91 9.47 0.98 -15.76
C ILE A 91 10.54 0.64 -14.71
N GLU A 92 10.15 0.18 -13.51
CA GLU A 92 11.10 -0.23 -12.48
C GLU A 92 11.97 -1.42 -12.93
N GLN A 93 11.38 -2.39 -13.62
CA GLN A 93 12.09 -3.52 -14.22
C GLN A 93 13.09 -3.04 -15.28
N ALA A 94 12.65 -2.20 -16.21
CA ALA A 94 13.51 -1.65 -17.26
C ALA A 94 14.66 -0.82 -16.69
N ALA A 95 14.40 0.00 -15.66
CA ALA A 95 15.45 0.76 -14.96
C ALA A 95 16.48 -0.17 -14.30
N THR A 96 16.00 -1.24 -13.65
CA THR A 96 16.88 -2.24 -13.03
C THR A 96 17.75 -2.94 -14.07
N GLU A 97 17.18 -3.35 -15.21
CA GLU A 97 17.90 -3.98 -16.32
C GLU A 97 18.93 -3.05 -16.96
N ALA A 98 18.61 -1.76 -17.08
CA ALA A 98 19.50 -0.73 -17.59
C ALA A 98 20.55 -0.26 -16.56
N GLY A 99 20.49 -0.73 -15.30
CA GLY A 99 21.36 -0.27 -14.23
C GLY A 99 21.12 1.18 -13.81
N VAL A 100 19.94 1.72 -14.11
CA VAL A 100 19.52 3.08 -13.76
C VAL A 100 18.91 3.06 -12.36
N THR A 101 19.42 3.93 -11.49
CA THR A 101 18.91 4.07 -10.12
C THR A 101 18.71 5.54 -9.79
N VAL A 102 17.56 5.87 -9.20
CA VAL A 102 17.29 7.19 -8.63
C VAL A 102 17.48 7.11 -7.13
N THR A 103 18.29 8.01 -6.59
CA THR A 103 18.60 8.13 -5.16
C THR A 103 17.51 8.89 -4.42
N GLY A 104 17.44 8.70 -3.10
CA GLY A 104 16.52 9.47 -2.26
C GLY A 104 16.81 10.98 -2.28
N ASP A 105 18.08 11.36 -2.46
CA ASP A 105 18.51 12.76 -2.49
C ASP A 105 18.04 13.49 -3.75
N GLU A 106 18.03 12.80 -4.90
CA GLU A 106 17.47 13.34 -6.15
C GLU A 106 15.97 13.61 -6.01
N VAL A 107 15.23 12.67 -5.39
CA VAL A 107 13.79 12.84 -5.15
C VAL A 107 13.55 13.95 -4.14
N ALA A 108 14.34 14.03 -3.06
CA ALA A 108 14.22 15.07 -2.05
C ALA A 108 14.50 16.48 -2.63
N THR A 109 15.46 16.58 -3.55
CA THR A 109 15.79 17.83 -4.25
C THR A 109 14.61 18.32 -5.09
N GLU A 110 13.96 17.43 -5.83
CA GLU A 110 12.77 17.77 -6.62
C GLU A 110 11.60 18.17 -5.73
N ILE A 111 11.35 17.42 -4.64
CA ILE A 111 10.30 17.78 -3.67
C ILE A 111 10.56 19.17 -3.08
N ALA A 112 11.81 19.49 -2.73
CA ALA A 112 12.18 20.80 -2.22
C ALA A 112 11.97 21.93 -3.25
N ALA A 113 12.21 21.66 -4.54
CA ALA A 113 11.93 22.60 -5.62
C ALA A 113 10.43 22.89 -5.75
N ILE A 114 9.61 21.83 -5.75
CA ILE A 114 8.14 21.94 -5.76
C ILE A 114 7.66 22.71 -4.52
N GLU A 115 8.17 22.38 -3.34
CA GLU A 115 7.81 23.02 -2.08
C GLU A 115 8.15 24.52 -2.10
N SER A 116 9.30 24.90 -2.67
CA SER A 116 9.68 26.30 -2.87
C SER A 116 8.72 27.03 -3.82
N GLN A 117 8.34 26.40 -4.94
CA GLN A 117 7.41 26.96 -5.91
C GLN A 117 6.00 27.17 -5.32
N VAL A 118 5.54 26.21 -4.51
CA VAL A 118 4.25 26.30 -3.80
C VAL A 118 4.27 27.41 -2.75
N THR A 119 5.36 27.50 -1.98
CA THR A 119 5.54 28.56 -0.98
C THR A 119 5.57 29.94 -1.62
N ALA A 120 6.22 30.09 -2.78
CA ALA A 120 6.24 31.34 -3.54
C ALA A 120 4.82 31.78 -4.01
N GLN A 121 3.90 30.83 -4.16
CA GLN A 121 2.50 31.07 -4.50
C GLN A 121 1.59 31.26 -3.27
N GLY A 122 2.15 31.20 -2.06
CA GLY A 122 1.45 31.51 -0.81
C GLY A 122 0.72 30.34 -0.14
N GLY A 123 1.09 29.10 -0.45
CA GLY A 123 0.55 27.90 0.21
C GLY A 123 1.65 26.98 0.72
N THR A 124 1.26 25.81 1.24
CA THR A 124 2.18 24.73 1.60
C THR A 124 1.95 23.50 0.72
N LEU A 125 3.02 22.71 0.50
CA LEU A 125 2.91 21.46 -0.26
C LEU A 125 1.90 20.50 0.38
N GLU A 126 1.87 20.42 1.71
CA GLU A 126 0.96 19.54 2.45
C GLU A 126 -0.52 19.89 2.21
N GLU A 127 -0.86 21.18 2.22
CA GLU A 127 -2.24 21.62 1.93
C GLU A 127 -2.68 21.24 0.52
N ILE A 128 -1.77 21.34 -0.47
CA ILE A 128 -2.05 20.95 -1.85
C ILE A 128 -2.24 19.45 -1.96
N LEU A 129 -1.40 18.65 -1.30
CA LEU A 129 -1.50 17.19 -1.31
C LEU A 129 -2.83 16.74 -0.68
N VAL A 130 -3.19 17.28 0.49
CA VAL A 130 -4.47 16.97 1.16
C VAL A 130 -5.67 17.32 0.28
N GLN A 131 -5.64 18.48 -0.40
CA GLN A 131 -6.71 18.87 -1.32
C GLN A 131 -6.86 17.91 -2.51
N GLN A 132 -5.77 17.29 -2.95
CA GLN A 132 -5.76 16.29 -4.01
C GLN A 132 -6.02 14.86 -3.50
N GLY A 133 -6.18 14.67 -2.19
CA GLY A 133 -6.31 13.35 -1.58
C GLY A 133 -5.03 12.51 -1.66
N LEU A 134 -3.88 13.17 -1.77
CA LEU A 134 -2.55 12.55 -1.84
C LEU A 134 -1.79 12.73 -0.53
N ASP A 135 -0.80 11.88 -0.32
CA ASP A 135 0.19 12.02 0.74
C ASP A 135 1.61 12.20 0.15
N ARG A 136 2.56 12.49 1.03
CA ARG A 136 3.96 12.71 0.64
C ARG A 136 4.62 11.45 0.06
N GLU A 137 4.17 10.27 0.46
CA GLU A 137 4.67 9.00 -0.09
C GLU A 137 4.25 8.85 -1.56
N SER A 138 2.99 9.15 -1.88
CA SER A 138 2.45 9.13 -3.25
C SER A 138 3.20 10.11 -4.14
N LEU A 139 3.48 11.32 -3.66
CA LEU A 139 4.30 12.30 -4.39
C LEU A 139 5.73 11.79 -4.61
N THR A 140 6.34 11.23 -3.57
CA THR A 140 7.70 10.66 -3.64
C THR A 140 7.78 9.55 -4.68
N LYS A 141 6.78 8.66 -4.72
CA LYS A 141 6.69 7.59 -5.72
C LYS A 141 6.56 8.16 -7.14
N GLN A 142 5.68 9.14 -7.35
CA GLN A 142 5.48 9.76 -8.66
C GLN A 142 6.75 10.43 -9.19
N ILE A 143 7.43 11.21 -8.34
CA ILE A 143 8.70 11.86 -8.70
C ILE A 143 9.76 10.82 -9.02
N ARG A 144 9.87 9.77 -8.19
CA ARG A 144 10.82 8.68 -8.45
C ARG A 144 10.56 8.04 -9.81
N MET A 145 9.30 7.76 -10.15
CA MET A 145 8.97 7.15 -11.43
C MET A 145 9.27 8.06 -12.61
N GLN A 146 8.97 9.35 -12.48
CA GLN A 146 9.33 10.35 -13.47
C GLN A 146 10.84 10.40 -13.69
N LYS A 147 11.65 10.48 -12.62
CA LYS A 147 13.12 10.52 -12.72
C LYS A 147 13.70 9.24 -13.32
N LEU A 148 13.16 8.08 -12.99
CA LEU A 148 13.57 6.81 -13.61
C LEU A 148 13.34 6.83 -15.12
N LEU A 149 12.17 7.31 -15.54
CA LEU A 149 11.82 7.39 -16.95
C LEU A 149 12.66 8.45 -17.68
N GLU A 150 12.91 9.61 -17.07
CA GLU A 150 13.81 10.64 -17.61
C GLU A 150 15.24 10.09 -17.81
N ALA A 151 15.74 9.32 -16.84
CA ALA A 151 17.07 8.73 -16.92
C ALA A 151 17.14 7.62 -17.99
N LEU A 152 16.10 6.79 -18.12
CA LEU A 152 15.99 5.79 -19.18
C LEU A 152 15.93 6.40 -20.58
N LEU A 153 15.32 7.58 -20.71
CA LEU A 153 15.09 8.26 -21.98
C LEU A 153 16.06 9.42 -22.24
N SER A 154 17.14 9.53 -21.47
CA SER A 154 18.01 10.71 -21.48
C SER A 154 18.56 11.06 -22.86
N SER A 155 18.78 10.05 -23.72
CA SER A 155 19.22 10.24 -25.11
C SER A 155 18.12 10.74 -26.04
N ASP A 156 16.86 10.35 -25.78
CA ASP A 156 15.73 10.59 -26.68
C ASP A 156 15.11 11.98 -26.45
N ILE A 157 15.41 12.60 -25.31
CA ILE A 157 14.88 13.91 -24.89
C ILE A 157 15.87 15.06 -25.08
N VAL A 158 16.99 14.82 -25.76
CA VAL A 158 17.97 15.86 -26.10
C VAL A 158 17.37 16.82 -27.12
N VAL A 159 17.41 18.12 -26.84
CA VAL A 159 16.95 19.19 -27.75
C VAL A 159 18.17 19.83 -28.40
N THR A 160 18.14 19.96 -29.72
CA THR A 160 19.23 20.58 -30.48
C THR A 160 18.97 22.07 -30.73
N GLY A 161 20.05 22.82 -31.01
CA GLY A 161 19.92 24.23 -31.38
C GLY A 161 19.11 24.45 -32.65
N GLU A 162 19.22 23.53 -33.62
CA GLU A 162 18.45 23.58 -34.87
C GLU A 162 16.94 23.44 -34.62
N GLU A 163 16.54 22.60 -33.67
CA GLU A 163 15.14 22.43 -33.30
C GLU A 163 14.58 23.70 -32.62
N ILE A 164 15.38 24.35 -31.79
CA ILE A 164 15.02 25.62 -31.16
C ILE A 164 14.87 26.72 -32.21
N ASP A 165 15.85 26.84 -33.12
CA ASP A 165 15.83 27.84 -34.19
C ASP A 165 14.64 27.64 -35.14
N ALA A 166 14.34 26.39 -35.50
CA ALA A 166 13.18 26.04 -36.32
C ALA A 166 11.86 26.41 -35.62
N PHE A 167 11.74 26.10 -34.33
CA PHE A 167 10.54 26.43 -33.56
C PHE A 167 10.33 27.95 -33.46
N LEU A 168 11.39 28.72 -33.19
CA LEU A 168 11.32 30.18 -33.12
C LEU A 168 10.95 30.79 -34.48
N ALA A 169 11.47 30.25 -35.58
CA ALA A 169 11.13 30.71 -36.92
C ALA A 169 9.63 30.49 -37.25
N GLU A 170 9.03 29.42 -36.75
CA GLU A 170 7.63 29.08 -37.00
C GLU A 170 6.65 29.84 -36.07
N ASN A 171 7.06 30.19 -34.86
CA ASN A 171 6.18 30.75 -33.82
C ASN A 171 6.25 32.29 -33.68
N GLY A 172 7.07 32.96 -34.49
CA GLY A 172 7.10 34.43 -34.58
C GLY A 172 8.28 35.09 -33.87
N PRO A 173 8.44 36.42 -34.01
CA PRO A 173 9.63 37.12 -33.56
C PRO A 173 9.73 37.17 -32.03
N VAL A 174 10.93 36.90 -31.53
CA VAL A 174 11.27 37.05 -30.11
C VAL A 174 11.45 38.53 -29.77
N PRO A 175 10.89 39.03 -28.65
CA PRO A 175 11.14 40.39 -28.19
C PRO A 175 12.63 40.68 -28.02
N GLU A 176 13.06 41.85 -28.48
CA GLU A 176 14.46 42.28 -28.40
C GLU A 176 14.96 42.25 -26.95
N GLY A 177 16.14 41.67 -26.72
CA GLY A 177 16.72 41.49 -25.39
C GLY A 177 16.18 40.30 -24.57
N GLN A 178 15.23 39.52 -25.09
CA GLN A 178 14.72 38.30 -24.44
C GLN A 178 15.14 37.01 -25.15
N GLU A 179 16.12 37.06 -26.05
CA GLU A 179 16.50 35.92 -26.88
C GLU A 179 16.95 34.70 -26.06
N GLU A 180 17.76 34.91 -25.02
CA GLU A 180 18.22 33.84 -24.15
C GLU A 180 17.06 33.20 -23.36
N ALA A 181 16.18 34.02 -22.79
CA ALA A 181 15.00 33.55 -22.05
C ALA A 181 14.02 32.80 -22.96
N ALA A 182 13.78 33.30 -24.17
CA ALA A 182 12.92 32.66 -25.16
C ALA A 182 13.50 31.33 -25.63
N ARG A 183 14.80 31.27 -25.93
CA ARG A 183 15.49 30.02 -26.29
C ARG A 183 15.41 28.99 -25.16
N ALA A 184 15.59 29.40 -23.90
CA ALA A 184 15.47 28.51 -22.75
C ALA A 184 14.04 27.96 -22.57
N GLN A 185 13.03 28.82 -22.72
CA GLN A 185 11.62 28.41 -22.64
C GLN A 185 11.25 27.43 -23.77
N VAL A 186 11.69 27.71 -25.00
CA VAL A 186 11.49 26.84 -26.15
C VAL A 186 12.21 25.51 -25.96
N ALA A 187 13.44 25.51 -25.45
CA ALA A 187 14.19 24.30 -25.15
C ALA A 187 13.43 23.42 -24.14
N GLU A 188 12.90 24.01 -23.06
CA GLU A 188 12.12 23.26 -22.07
C GLU A 188 10.80 22.74 -22.65
N GLN A 189 10.10 23.55 -23.45
CA GLN A 189 8.88 23.13 -24.13
C GLN A 189 9.13 21.95 -25.08
N LEU A 190 10.16 22.03 -25.91
CA LEU A 190 10.55 20.95 -26.83
C LEU A 190 10.98 19.70 -26.06
N ARG A 191 11.76 19.87 -24.99
CA ARG A 191 12.17 18.77 -24.11
C ARG A 191 10.96 18.07 -23.51
N SER A 192 10.01 18.83 -22.98
CA SER A 192 8.75 18.30 -22.43
C SER A 192 7.93 17.52 -23.48
N GLN A 193 7.83 18.05 -24.70
CA GLN A 193 7.14 17.37 -25.80
C GLN A 193 7.84 16.06 -26.21
N LYS A 194 9.17 16.09 -26.35
CA LYS A 194 9.97 14.90 -26.65
C LYS A 194 9.84 13.87 -25.54
N PHE A 195 9.95 14.29 -24.28
CA PHE A 195 9.79 13.41 -23.13
C PHE A 195 8.43 12.74 -23.12
N SER A 196 7.33 13.50 -23.28
CA SER A 196 5.98 12.95 -23.32
C SER A 196 5.82 11.88 -24.41
N THR A 197 6.31 12.18 -25.62
CA THR A 197 6.24 11.27 -26.78
C THR A 197 7.10 10.02 -26.58
N ALA A 198 8.33 10.19 -26.11
CA ALA A 198 9.27 9.11 -25.85
C ALA A 198 8.76 8.21 -24.71
N ALA A 199 8.26 8.80 -23.62
CA ALA A 199 7.67 8.09 -22.49
C ALA A 199 6.49 7.22 -22.92
N GLN A 200 5.53 7.78 -23.66
CA GLN A 200 4.37 7.03 -24.14
C GLN A 200 4.79 5.85 -25.03
N SER A 201 5.72 6.10 -25.96
CA SER A 201 6.22 5.08 -26.89
C SER A 201 6.98 3.99 -26.15
N TYR A 202 7.83 4.37 -25.19
CA TYR A 202 8.65 3.46 -24.40
C TYR A 202 7.80 2.54 -23.52
N VAL A 203 6.86 3.10 -22.76
CA VAL A 203 5.94 2.32 -21.91
C VAL A 203 5.07 1.37 -22.76
N THR A 204 4.60 1.82 -23.92
CA THR A 204 3.87 0.96 -24.86
C THR A 204 4.75 -0.18 -25.38
N GLY A 205 6.02 0.11 -25.67
CA GLY A 205 7.02 -0.89 -26.05
C GLY A 205 7.26 -1.93 -24.96
N LEU A 206 7.41 -1.50 -23.69
CA LEU A 206 7.57 -2.39 -22.55
C LEU A 206 6.34 -3.31 -22.39
N ARG A 207 5.13 -2.75 -22.49
CA ARG A 207 3.88 -3.53 -22.38
C ARG A 207 3.76 -4.60 -23.46
N THR A 208 4.13 -4.27 -24.69
CA THR A 208 4.04 -5.20 -25.83
C THR A 208 5.01 -6.37 -25.68
N GLN A 209 6.16 -6.13 -25.03
CA GLN A 209 7.19 -7.16 -24.79
C GLN A 209 6.95 -7.95 -23.51
N ALA A 210 6.21 -7.39 -22.56
CA ALA A 210 5.93 -8.02 -21.28
C ALA A 210 4.91 -9.16 -21.38
N ASN A 211 5.15 -10.21 -20.59
CA ASN A 211 4.17 -11.27 -20.38
C ASN A 211 3.22 -10.89 -19.22
N ILE A 212 2.10 -10.26 -19.55
CA ILE A 212 1.13 -9.79 -18.57
C ILE A 212 -0.01 -10.80 -18.45
N GLN A 213 -0.20 -11.36 -17.25
CA GLN A 213 -1.32 -12.26 -16.94
C GLN A 213 -2.38 -11.54 -16.12
N TYR A 214 -3.56 -11.34 -16.72
CA TYR A 214 -4.71 -10.74 -16.05
C TYR A 214 -5.52 -11.82 -15.34
N LEU A 215 -5.54 -11.77 -14.00
CA LEU A 215 -6.31 -12.70 -13.16
C LEU A 215 -7.70 -12.15 -12.80
N VAL A 216 -7.86 -10.83 -12.88
CA VAL A 216 -9.10 -10.11 -12.66
C VAL A 216 -9.35 -9.25 -13.89
N ASN A 217 -10.60 -9.19 -14.34
CA ASN A 217 -11.01 -8.34 -15.45
C ASN A 217 -11.96 -7.27 -14.91
N TYR A 218 -11.44 -6.04 -14.81
CA TYR A 218 -12.23 -4.86 -14.50
C TYR A 218 -13.04 -4.48 -15.74
N LYS A 219 -14.35 -4.25 -15.58
CA LYS A 219 -15.25 -3.91 -16.69
C LYS A 219 -15.11 -2.45 -17.10
#